data_AF-A0AAW0BML7-F1
#
_entry.id   AF-A0AAW0BML7-F1
#
_cell.length_a   1.000
_cell.length_b   1.000
_cell.length_c   1.000
_cell.angle_alpha   90.00
_cell.angle_beta   90.00
_cell.angle_gamma   90.00
#
_symmetry.space_group_name_H-M   'P 1'
#
loop_
_entity.id
_entity.type
_entity.pdbx_description
1 polymer ?
#
loop_
_entity_poly.entity_id
_entity_poly.type
_entity_poly.pdbx_seq_one_letter_code
_entity_poly.pdbx_strand_id
1 'polypeptide(L)'
;MSVSTICREEFANLWILKKLCPIPYKFWLLVLDPVRLEWCKKVEPFARYGAFKLPNFRRFSSAEEDADLTQLLDEDAAEREAIRNQIPDSTAREEHDTAVVSKIRLAAITAMAEHGVTVDAKDSLRSGAKNPALILEQPVRALMKDKDLNLKAYKLTNDQWNLAADLRDVLECVKEPTLQFSKGGNARPLISDVIPALESLRNSLINASNSDDIADICRVAAYGGSLVLDKYIDLVPNCEAYEFAIVSCPHLKLDWFKQNGRSSTQIQRIRESIVARFEELFQLF
;
A
#
# COMPACT_ATOMS: atom_id res chain seq x y z
N MET A 1 -34.51 12.23 -3.32
CA MET A 1 -33.77 10.95 -3.31
C MET A 1 -32.80 10.98 -2.15
N SER A 2 -32.87 10.00 -1.26
CA SER A 2 -32.09 9.99 -0.01
C SER A 2 -30.66 9.51 -0.27
N VAL A 3 -29.68 10.18 0.34
CA VAL A 3 -28.25 9.83 0.33
C VAL A 3 -28.01 8.37 0.80
N SER A 4 -28.95 7.80 1.57
CA SER A 4 -28.92 6.41 2.02
C SER A 4 -29.07 5.36 0.91
N THR A 5 -29.63 5.71 -0.25
CA THR A 5 -29.81 4.76 -1.37
C THR A 5 -28.54 4.64 -2.22
N ILE A 6 -27.80 5.75 -2.39
CA ILE A 6 -26.54 5.79 -3.15
C ILE A 6 -25.44 4.98 -2.45
N CYS A 7 -25.38 5.02 -1.12
CA CYS A 7 -24.42 4.22 -0.36
C CYS A 7 -24.67 2.70 -0.47
N ARG A 8 -25.92 2.23 -0.67
CA ARG A 8 -26.19 0.78 -0.78
C ARG A 8 -25.75 0.19 -2.13
N GLU A 9 -25.77 0.97 -3.21
CA GLU A 9 -25.33 0.50 -4.53
C GLU A 9 -23.79 0.49 -4.66
N GLU A 10 -23.07 1.40 -3.99
CA GLU A 10 -21.60 1.39 -3.99
C GLU A 10 -20.99 0.18 -3.24
N PHE A 11 -21.65 -0.32 -2.18
CA PHE A 11 -21.18 -1.52 -1.47
C PHE A 11 -21.35 -2.82 -2.27
N ALA A 12 -22.29 -2.88 -3.22
CA ALA A 12 -22.46 -4.04 -4.09
C ALA A 12 -21.30 -4.18 -5.09
N ASN A 13 -20.74 -3.06 -5.55
CA ASN A 13 -19.61 -3.05 -6.49
C ASN A 13 -18.27 -3.41 -5.82
N LEU A 14 -18.10 -3.12 -4.52
CA LEU A 14 -16.94 -3.57 -3.73
C LEU A 14 -16.90 -5.10 -3.54
N TRP A 15 -18.05 -5.77 -3.57
CA TRP A 15 -18.12 -7.23 -3.49
C TRP A 15 -17.62 -7.91 -4.77
N ILE A 16 -17.81 -7.28 -5.94
CA ILE A 16 -17.33 -7.76 -7.24
C ILE A 16 -15.81 -7.68 -7.33
N LEU A 17 -15.19 -6.61 -6.80
CA LEU A 17 -13.74 -6.45 -6.75
C LEU A 17 -13.05 -7.48 -5.83
N LYS A 18 -13.75 -7.96 -4.79
CA LYS A 18 -13.26 -9.01 -3.88
C LYS A 18 -13.13 -10.39 -4.55
N LYS A 19 -13.83 -10.63 -5.67
CA LYS A 19 -13.76 -11.88 -6.44
C LYS A 19 -12.71 -11.88 -7.55
N LEU A 20 -12.23 -10.72 -8.00
CA LEU A 20 -11.38 -10.60 -9.19
C LEU A 20 -9.88 -10.46 -8.89
N CYS A 21 -9.48 -10.21 -7.64
CA CYS A 21 -8.07 -10.01 -7.30
C CYS A 21 -7.66 -10.81 -6.05
N PRO A 22 -6.79 -11.83 -6.16
CA PRO A 22 -6.27 -12.58 -5.02
C PRO A 22 -5.03 -11.86 -4.43
N ILE A 23 -5.10 -10.55 -4.23
CA ILE A 23 -4.06 -9.83 -3.48
C ILE A 23 -4.42 -9.95 -2.00
N PRO A 24 -3.58 -10.56 -1.15
CA PRO A 24 -3.91 -10.76 0.25
C PRO A 24 -4.08 -9.40 0.95
N TYR A 25 -5.22 -9.23 1.64
CA TYR A 25 -5.56 -8.04 2.43
C TYR A 25 -4.44 -7.61 3.42
N LYS A 26 -3.57 -8.54 3.81
CA LYS A 26 -2.39 -8.30 4.64
C LYS A 26 -1.37 -7.35 4.01
N PHE A 27 -1.26 -7.29 2.68
CA PHE A 27 -0.30 -6.41 2.03
C PHE A 27 -0.71 -4.93 2.14
N TRP A 28 -2.02 -4.65 2.05
CA TRP A 28 -2.56 -3.31 2.30
C TRP A 28 -2.55 -2.91 3.79
N LEU A 29 -2.62 -3.89 4.71
CA LEU A 29 -2.48 -3.63 6.15
C LEU A 29 -1.02 -3.34 6.55
N LEU A 30 -0.04 -3.98 5.95
CA LEU A 30 1.38 -3.83 6.32
C LEU A 30 1.99 -2.49 5.89
N VAL A 31 1.46 -1.85 4.85
CA VAL A 31 1.96 -0.55 4.36
C VAL A 31 1.24 0.63 5.03
N LEU A 32 0.03 0.43 5.59
CA LEU A 32 -0.86 1.54 5.99
C LEU A 32 -1.50 1.47 7.38
N ASP A 33 -1.17 0.51 8.27
CA ASP A 33 -1.60 0.62 9.68
C ASP A 33 -0.89 -0.28 10.70
N PRO A 34 -0.47 0.30 11.84
CA PRO A 34 -0.48 -0.41 13.13
C PRO A 34 -1.40 0.21 14.20
N VAL A 35 -2.19 1.26 13.93
CA VAL A 35 -2.91 2.05 14.95
C VAL A 35 -4.46 1.92 14.89
N ARG A 36 -5.09 1.49 13.79
CA ARG A 36 -6.57 1.48 13.67
C ARG A 36 -7.34 0.48 14.51
N LEU A 37 -6.75 -0.65 14.91
CA LEU A 37 -7.52 -1.75 15.50
C LEU A 37 -7.93 -1.50 16.96
N GLU A 38 -7.22 -0.64 17.69
CA GLU A 38 -7.65 -0.19 19.02
C GLU A 38 -8.54 1.05 18.99
N TRP A 39 -8.30 1.96 18.04
CA TRP A 39 -9.06 3.22 17.93
C TRP A 39 -10.53 3.02 17.55
N CYS A 40 -10.84 2.05 16.68
CA CYS A 40 -12.23 1.82 16.24
C CYS A 40 -13.14 1.22 17.34
N LYS A 41 -12.58 0.71 18.45
CA LYS A 41 -13.39 0.19 19.57
C LYS A 41 -13.75 1.25 20.61
N LYS A 42 -13.11 2.43 20.58
CA LYS A 42 -13.29 3.48 21.61
C LYS A 42 -14.05 4.73 21.12
N VAL A 43 -14.36 4.86 19.83
CA VAL A 43 -14.96 6.09 19.27
C VAL A 43 -16.29 5.84 18.55
N GLU A 44 -17.27 5.34 19.29
CA GLU A 44 -18.69 5.64 19.05
C GLU A 44 -19.27 6.05 20.41
N PRO A 45 -19.34 7.37 20.73
CA PRO A 45 -20.31 8.27 20.10
C PRO A 45 -19.85 9.75 20.08
N PHE A 46 -19.41 10.30 18.94
CA PHE A 46 -19.06 11.73 18.84
C PHE A 46 -19.84 12.52 17.76
N ALA A 47 -20.99 12.00 17.32
CA ALA A 47 -21.90 12.74 16.46
C ALA A 47 -23.04 13.37 17.28
N ARG A 48 -22.72 14.39 18.08
CA ARG A 48 -23.61 15.46 18.61
C ARG A 48 -22.89 16.15 19.78
N TYR A 49 -22.48 17.40 19.61
CA TYR A 49 -22.52 18.52 20.59
C TYR A 49 -21.54 19.62 20.17
N GLY A 50 -22.00 20.86 20.21
CA GLY A 50 -21.21 22.06 19.93
C GLY A 50 -20.27 22.45 21.07
N ALA A 51 -19.34 23.34 20.73
CA ALA A 51 -18.45 24.10 21.61
C ALA A 51 -17.70 23.28 22.69
N PHE A 52 -16.56 22.70 22.30
CA PHE A 52 -15.65 22.01 23.22
C PHE A 52 -14.75 23.04 23.93
N LYS A 53 -14.97 23.27 25.23
CA LYS A 53 -13.95 23.82 26.12
C LYS A 53 -13.00 22.68 26.51
N LEU A 54 -11.74 22.77 26.12
CA LEU A 54 -10.71 21.85 26.59
C LEU A 54 -10.60 21.91 28.12
N PRO A 55 -10.54 20.77 28.82
CA PRO A 55 -10.32 20.77 30.26
C PRO A 55 -8.88 21.19 30.58
N ASN A 56 -8.73 21.92 31.68
CA ASN A 56 -7.44 22.33 32.22
C ASN A 56 -6.55 21.10 32.45
N PHE A 57 -5.51 20.97 31.62
CA PHE A 57 -4.44 20.00 31.85
C PHE A 57 -3.75 20.34 33.17
N ARG A 58 -3.89 19.47 34.18
CA ARG A 58 -2.99 19.49 35.33
C ARG A 58 -1.59 19.19 34.83
N ARG A 59 -0.62 20.04 35.18
CA ARG A 59 0.80 19.68 35.09
C ARG A 59 1.05 18.52 36.05
N PHE A 60 1.29 17.33 35.52
CA PHE A 60 1.85 16.23 36.29
C PHE A 60 3.34 16.50 36.51
N SER A 61 3.87 16.14 37.68
CA SER A 61 5.27 16.35 38.04
C SER A 61 6.14 15.24 37.46
N SER A 62 7.28 15.60 36.86
CA SER A 62 8.14 14.71 36.07
C SER A 62 8.63 13.42 36.76
N ALA A 63 8.59 13.34 38.09
CA ALA A 63 9.08 12.17 38.82
C ALA A 63 8.09 10.98 38.82
N GLU A 64 6.79 11.22 38.66
CA GLU A 64 5.79 10.13 38.54
C GLU A 64 5.74 9.57 37.11
N GLU A 65 5.97 10.43 36.10
CA GLU A 65 5.97 10.01 34.69
C GLU A 65 7.11 9.03 34.37
N ASP A 66 8.31 9.21 34.93
CA ASP A 66 9.43 8.31 34.67
C ASP A 66 9.20 6.91 35.26
N ALA A 67 8.50 6.80 36.40
CA ALA A 67 8.19 5.52 37.03
C ALA A 67 7.11 4.75 36.25
N ASP A 68 6.03 5.44 35.86
CA ASP A 68 4.94 4.84 35.09
C ASP A 68 5.40 4.47 33.67
N LEU A 69 6.27 5.29 33.05
CA LEU A 69 6.85 4.99 31.73
C LEU A 69 7.81 3.80 31.78
N THR A 70 8.60 3.68 32.85
CA THR A 70 9.51 2.53 33.05
C THR A 70 8.70 1.25 33.28
N GLN A 71 7.63 1.30 34.08
CA GLN A 71 6.75 0.16 34.28
C GLN A 71 6.05 -0.27 32.98
N LEU A 72 5.57 0.69 32.18
CA LEU A 72 4.99 0.41 30.86
C LEU A 72 6.00 -0.24 29.91
N LEU A 73 7.26 0.22 29.90
CA LEU A 73 8.30 -0.35 29.05
C LEU A 73 8.70 -1.77 29.49
N ASP A 74 8.70 -2.06 30.79
CA ASP A 74 9.00 -3.37 31.33
C ASP A 74 7.85 -4.38 31.09
N GLU A 75 6.59 -3.93 31.19
CA GLU A 75 5.41 -4.73 30.83
C GLU A 75 5.40 -5.07 29.33
N ASP A 76 5.70 -4.09 28.46
CA ASP A 76 5.81 -4.29 27.01
C ASP A 76 6.97 -5.24 26.65
N ALA A 77 8.09 -5.17 27.38
CA ALA A 77 9.22 -6.08 27.20
C ALA A 77 8.85 -7.51 27.58
N ALA A 78 8.15 -7.71 28.70
CA ALA A 78 7.69 -9.02 29.15
C ALA A 78 6.64 -9.62 28.19
N GLU A 79 5.72 -8.80 27.67
CA GLU A 79 4.73 -9.25 26.70
C GLU A 79 5.37 -9.64 25.36
N ARG A 80 6.37 -8.87 24.89
CA ARG A 80 7.16 -9.22 23.69
C ARG A 80 7.95 -10.52 23.86
N GLU A 81 8.52 -10.76 25.04
CA GLU A 81 9.22 -12.01 25.37
C GLU A 81 8.23 -13.20 25.39
N ALA A 82 7.05 -13.02 25.97
CA ALA A 82 6.00 -14.03 26.02
C ALA A 82 5.45 -14.37 24.63
N ILE A 83 5.23 -13.36 23.77
CA ILE A 83 4.82 -13.57 22.37
C ILE A 83 5.92 -14.30 21.59
N ARG A 84 7.19 -13.92 21.77
CA ARG A 84 8.33 -14.59 21.13
C ARG A 84 8.42 -16.07 21.52
N ASN A 85 8.13 -16.39 22.78
CA ASN A 85 8.16 -17.76 23.30
C ASN A 85 6.89 -18.58 22.96
N GLN A 86 5.78 -17.94 22.59
CA GLN A 86 4.53 -18.59 22.18
C GLN A 86 4.42 -18.82 20.66
N ILE A 87 5.30 -18.24 19.84
CA ILE A 87 5.35 -18.53 18.40
C ILE A 87 6.12 -19.86 18.24
N PRO A 88 5.44 -20.98 17.89
CA PRO A 88 6.14 -22.23 17.62
C PRO A 88 7.05 -22.00 16.41
N ASP A 89 8.35 -22.12 16.65
CA ASP A 89 9.46 -22.17 15.70
C ASP A 89 9.10 -21.64 14.30
N SER A 90 8.95 -20.31 14.21
CA SER A 90 8.68 -19.64 12.93
C SER A 90 9.76 -19.98 11.91
N THR A 91 10.98 -20.23 12.38
CA THR A 91 12.13 -20.73 11.62
C THR A 91 11.83 -22.10 11.01
N ALA A 92 11.40 -23.10 11.78
CA ALA A 92 11.06 -24.41 11.23
C ALA A 92 9.89 -24.37 10.24
N ARG A 93 8.92 -23.47 10.44
CA ARG A 93 7.82 -23.28 9.49
C ARG A 93 8.29 -22.59 8.20
N GLU A 94 9.14 -21.59 8.31
CA GLU A 94 9.74 -20.90 7.16
C GLU A 94 10.69 -21.83 6.38
N GLU A 95 11.46 -22.65 7.07
CA GLU A 95 12.30 -23.70 6.49
C GLU A 95 11.46 -24.77 5.79
N HIS A 96 10.36 -25.23 6.43
CA HIS A 96 9.43 -26.17 5.82
C HIS A 96 8.76 -25.58 4.58
N ASP A 97 8.23 -24.36 4.65
CA ASP A 97 7.57 -23.71 3.52
C ASP A 97 8.57 -23.45 2.39
N THR A 98 9.82 -23.07 2.71
CA THR A 98 10.91 -22.94 1.74
C THR A 98 11.29 -24.28 1.12
N ALA A 99 11.33 -25.36 1.91
CA ALA A 99 11.61 -26.71 1.42
C ALA A 99 10.49 -27.27 0.54
N VAL A 100 9.23 -27.00 0.86
CA VAL A 100 8.07 -27.41 0.06
C VAL A 100 8.00 -26.61 -1.24
N VAL A 101 8.13 -25.29 -1.16
CA VAL A 101 8.12 -24.41 -2.34
C VAL A 101 9.31 -24.70 -3.26
N SER A 102 10.50 -24.97 -2.71
CA SER A 102 11.66 -25.35 -3.52
C SER A 102 11.47 -26.69 -4.22
N LYS A 103 10.92 -27.72 -3.55
CA LYS A 103 10.61 -29.02 -4.18
C LYS A 103 9.59 -28.89 -5.31
N ILE A 104 8.51 -28.13 -5.09
CA ILE A 104 7.48 -27.88 -6.12
C ILE A 104 8.08 -27.11 -7.30
N ARG A 105 8.88 -26.08 -7.03
CA ARG A 105 9.61 -25.33 -8.07
C ARG A 105 10.55 -26.24 -8.86
N LEU A 106 11.32 -27.09 -8.19
CA LEU A 106 12.27 -27.98 -8.86
C LEU A 106 11.54 -28.97 -9.77
N ALA A 107 10.46 -29.59 -9.27
CA ALA A 107 9.64 -30.51 -10.06
C ALA A 107 9.01 -29.82 -11.28
N ALA A 108 8.53 -28.58 -11.12
CA ALA A 108 8.01 -27.79 -12.23
C ALA A 108 9.10 -27.42 -13.25
N ILE A 109 10.29 -27.03 -12.80
CA ILE A 109 11.44 -26.73 -13.66
C ILE A 109 11.88 -27.99 -14.43
N THR A 110 11.94 -29.15 -13.78
CA THR A 110 12.30 -30.42 -14.41
C THR A 110 11.26 -30.82 -15.47
N ALA A 111 9.97 -30.76 -15.16
CA ALA A 111 8.90 -31.04 -16.11
C ALA A 111 8.91 -30.06 -17.30
N MET A 112 9.20 -28.77 -17.06
CA MET A 112 9.36 -27.78 -18.14
C MET A 112 10.57 -28.10 -19.02
N ALA A 113 11.69 -28.53 -18.44
CA ALA A 113 12.90 -28.90 -19.17
C ALA A 113 12.71 -30.16 -20.04
N GLU A 114 11.95 -31.15 -19.55
CA GLU A 114 11.57 -32.35 -20.32
C GLU A 114 10.78 -32.01 -21.59
N HIS A 115 9.96 -30.95 -21.54
CA HIS A 115 9.18 -30.44 -22.67
C HIS A 115 9.95 -29.41 -23.51
N GLY A 116 11.26 -29.27 -23.31
CA GLY A 116 12.13 -28.37 -24.08
C GLY A 116 11.99 -26.89 -23.71
N VAL A 117 11.35 -26.57 -22.58
CA VAL A 117 11.23 -25.21 -22.06
C VAL A 117 12.34 -24.96 -21.05
N THR A 118 13.46 -24.40 -21.50
CA THR A 118 14.57 -23.98 -20.62
C THR A 118 14.30 -22.59 -20.07
N VAL A 119 14.04 -22.48 -18.76
CA VAL A 119 13.95 -21.19 -18.07
C VAL A 119 15.36 -20.84 -17.58
N ASP A 120 16.13 -20.15 -18.42
CA ASP A 120 17.47 -19.72 -18.03
C ASP A 120 17.35 -18.56 -17.04
N ALA A 121 17.79 -18.76 -15.79
CA ALA A 121 17.73 -17.72 -14.76
C ALA A 121 18.55 -16.47 -15.15
N LYS A 122 19.51 -16.62 -16.07
CA LYS A 122 20.31 -15.53 -16.63
C LYS A 122 19.58 -14.72 -17.71
N ASP A 123 18.60 -15.29 -18.41
CA ASP A 123 17.83 -14.56 -19.43
C ASP A 123 16.81 -13.59 -18.84
N SER A 124 16.42 -13.81 -17.58
CA SER A 124 15.55 -12.91 -16.81
C SER A 124 16.24 -11.59 -16.43
N LEU A 125 17.58 -11.58 -16.37
CA LEU A 125 18.40 -10.41 -16.02
C LEU A 125 19.10 -9.78 -17.23
N ARG A 126 19.29 -10.53 -18.32
CA ARG A 126 20.08 -10.11 -19.49
C ARG A 126 19.24 -9.62 -20.67
N SER A 127 18.01 -10.08 -20.79
CA SER A 127 17.05 -9.42 -21.68
C SER A 127 16.50 -8.20 -20.92
N GLY A 128 16.57 -7.00 -21.50
CA GLY A 128 15.80 -5.84 -21.04
C GLY A 128 14.28 -6.04 -21.21
N ALA A 129 13.79 -7.28 -21.11
CA ALA A 129 12.41 -7.66 -21.27
C ALA A 129 11.64 -7.20 -20.03
N LYS A 130 10.98 -6.06 -20.19
CA LYS A 130 10.07 -5.43 -19.23
C LYS A 130 8.81 -6.28 -18.95
N ASN A 131 8.85 -7.60 -18.72
CA ASN A 131 7.58 -8.30 -18.48
C ASN A 131 7.60 -9.75 -17.93
N PRO A 132 7.29 -9.99 -16.64
CA PRO A 132 7.05 -11.35 -16.15
C PRO A 132 5.76 -12.00 -16.69
N ALA A 133 4.73 -11.21 -17.05
CA ALA A 133 3.46 -11.75 -17.54
C ALA A 133 3.53 -12.26 -19.00
N LEU A 134 4.27 -11.57 -19.87
CA LEU A 134 4.55 -12.07 -21.23
C LEU A 134 5.59 -13.20 -21.23
N ILE A 135 6.51 -13.22 -20.26
CA ILE A 135 7.45 -14.34 -20.08
C ILE A 135 6.68 -15.65 -19.89
N LEU A 136 5.54 -15.63 -19.19
CA LEU A 136 4.73 -16.83 -18.96
C LEU A 136 3.80 -17.18 -20.13
N GLU A 137 3.58 -16.28 -21.09
CA GLU A 137 2.70 -16.56 -22.23
C GLU A 137 3.21 -17.76 -23.04
N GLN A 138 4.51 -17.78 -23.35
CA GLN A 138 5.13 -18.88 -24.10
C GLN A 138 5.06 -20.23 -23.35
N PRO A 139 5.48 -20.33 -22.08
CA PRO A 139 5.29 -21.53 -21.26
C PRO A 139 3.82 -21.96 -21.15
N VAL A 140 2.89 -21.05 -20.91
CA VAL A 140 1.45 -21.37 -20.82
C VAL A 140 0.94 -21.93 -22.14
N ARG A 141 1.31 -21.31 -23.27
CA ARG A 141 0.95 -21.83 -24.60
C ARG A 141 1.60 -23.19 -24.88
N ALA A 142 2.82 -23.45 -24.38
CA ALA A 142 3.48 -24.74 -24.51
C ALA A 142 2.75 -25.83 -23.70
N LEU A 143 2.44 -25.56 -22.42
CA LEU A 143 1.68 -26.46 -21.56
C LEU A 143 0.29 -26.79 -22.13
N MET A 144 -0.34 -25.82 -22.78
CA MET A 144 -1.64 -26.04 -23.42
C MET A 144 -1.60 -26.90 -24.70
N LYS A 145 -0.42 -27.12 -25.31
CA LYS A 145 -0.29 -28.05 -26.45
C LYS A 145 -0.30 -29.50 -26.00
N ASP A 146 0.08 -29.76 -24.74
CA ASP A 146 0.03 -31.08 -24.15
C ASP A 146 -1.43 -31.51 -23.96
N LYS A 147 -1.81 -32.62 -24.62
CA LYS A 147 -3.18 -33.12 -24.60
C LYS A 147 -3.50 -33.86 -23.29
N ASP A 148 -2.48 -34.34 -22.59
CA ASP A 148 -2.63 -35.20 -21.41
C ASP A 148 -3.01 -34.37 -20.17
N LEU A 149 -2.67 -33.08 -20.16
CA LEU A 149 -2.97 -32.16 -19.07
C LEU A 149 -4.42 -31.63 -19.07
N ASN A 150 -5.20 -31.89 -20.13
CA ASN A 150 -6.60 -31.46 -20.29
C ASN A 150 -6.86 -29.96 -19.98
N LEU A 151 -5.90 -29.08 -20.31
CA LEU A 151 -5.95 -27.64 -19.98
C LEU A 151 -6.76 -26.79 -20.97
N LYS A 152 -7.47 -27.41 -21.92
CA LYS A 152 -8.19 -26.68 -22.98
C LYS A 152 -9.25 -25.71 -22.44
N ALA A 153 -9.84 -26.03 -21.30
CA ALA A 153 -10.84 -25.17 -20.64
C ALA A 153 -10.26 -23.85 -20.11
N TYR A 154 -8.94 -23.79 -19.87
CA TYR A 154 -8.25 -22.61 -19.33
C TYR A 154 -7.55 -21.80 -20.43
N LYS A 155 -7.81 -22.12 -21.70
CA LYS A 155 -7.26 -21.38 -22.85
C LYS A 155 -7.80 -19.96 -22.84
N LEU A 156 -6.91 -19.01 -22.58
CA LEU A 156 -7.22 -17.60 -22.77
C LEU A 156 -7.40 -17.29 -24.26
N THR A 157 -8.42 -16.50 -24.58
CA THR A 157 -8.64 -15.95 -25.92
C THR A 157 -7.62 -14.84 -26.21
N ASN A 158 -7.45 -14.47 -27.48
CA ASN A 158 -6.56 -13.36 -27.83
C ASN A 158 -7.00 -12.05 -27.16
N ASP A 159 -8.31 -11.82 -27.07
CA ASP A 159 -8.86 -10.63 -26.40
C ASP A 159 -8.52 -10.62 -24.90
N GLN A 160 -8.54 -11.79 -24.24
CA GLN A 160 -8.13 -11.90 -22.84
C GLN A 160 -6.63 -11.68 -22.64
N TRP A 161 -5.79 -12.09 -23.60
CA TRP A 161 -4.36 -11.78 -23.57
C TRP A 161 -4.09 -10.29 -23.74
N ASN A 162 -4.80 -9.64 -24.67
CA ASN A 162 -4.72 -8.18 -24.85
C ASN A 162 -5.18 -7.46 -23.58
N LEU A 163 -6.31 -7.87 -22.99
CA LEU A 163 -6.79 -7.32 -21.73
C LEU A 163 -5.78 -7.52 -20.58
N ALA A 164 -5.09 -8.66 -20.53
CA ALA A 164 -4.05 -8.90 -19.52
C ALA A 164 -2.84 -7.98 -19.72
N ALA A 165 -2.48 -7.66 -20.97
CA ALA A 165 -1.44 -6.70 -21.29
C ALA A 165 -1.82 -5.27 -20.86
N ASP A 166 -3.06 -4.85 -21.16
CA ASP A 166 -3.62 -3.57 -20.74
C ASP A 166 -3.65 -3.43 -19.22
N LEU A 167 -4.15 -4.47 -18.53
CA LEU A 167 -4.19 -4.50 -17.06
C LEU A 167 -2.80 -4.37 -16.46
N ARG A 168 -1.81 -5.04 -17.03
CA ARG A 168 -0.42 -4.93 -16.60
C ARG A 168 0.07 -3.49 -16.75
N ASP A 169 -0.17 -2.85 -17.89
CA ASP A 169 0.34 -1.51 -18.15
C ASP A 169 -0.25 -0.50 -17.16
N VAL A 170 -1.53 -0.66 -16.80
CA VAL A 170 -2.15 0.10 -15.69
C VAL A 170 -1.47 -0.23 -14.36
N LEU A 171 -1.22 -1.50 -14.03
CA LEU A 171 -0.63 -1.90 -12.75
C LEU A 171 0.86 -1.50 -12.60
N GLU A 172 1.58 -1.24 -13.69
CA GLU A 172 2.98 -0.82 -13.64
C GLU A 172 3.13 0.51 -12.88
N CYS A 173 2.13 1.40 -12.91
CA CYS A 173 2.18 2.64 -12.12
C CYS A 173 2.16 2.40 -10.60
N VAL A 174 1.60 1.28 -10.15
CA VAL A 174 1.55 0.88 -8.72
C VAL A 174 2.87 0.24 -8.28
N LYS A 175 3.61 -0.35 -9.21
CA LYS A 175 4.82 -1.12 -8.93
C LYS A 175 5.93 -0.26 -8.34
N GLU A 176 6.22 0.88 -8.95
CA GLU A 176 7.29 1.77 -8.47
C GLU A 176 7.06 2.25 -7.03
N PRO A 177 5.91 2.85 -6.67
CA PRO A 177 5.66 3.23 -5.27
C PRO A 177 5.66 2.01 -4.34
N THR A 178 5.11 0.87 -4.77
CA THR A 178 5.15 -0.34 -3.95
C THR A 178 6.57 -0.81 -3.67
N LEU A 179 7.44 -0.84 -4.69
CA LEU A 179 8.84 -1.20 -4.53
C LEU A 179 9.57 -0.20 -3.65
N GLN A 180 9.30 1.09 -3.81
CA GLN A 180 9.85 2.14 -2.97
C GLN A 180 9.50 1.89 -1.49
N PHE A 181 8.23 1.68 -1.16
CA PHE A 181 7.77 1.44 0.22
C PHE A 181 8.08 0.03 0.76
N SER A 182 8.48 -0.90 -0.10
CA SER A 182 8.92 -2.24 0.31
C SER A 182 10.41 -2.30 0.67
N LYS A 183 11.21 -1.25 0.40
CA LYS A 183 12.65 -1.25 0.70
C LYS A 183 12.89 -1.25 2.22
N GLY A 184 13.74 -2.19 2.66
CA GLY A 184 14.22 -2.27 4.04
C GLY A 184 15.57 -1.57 4.26
N GLY A 185 15.98 -1.47 5.52
CA GLY A 185 17.29 -0.95 5.93
C GLY A 185 17.51 0.50 5.52
N ASN A 186 18.71 0.80 4.99
CA ASN A 186 19.17 2.16 4.68
C ASN A 186 18.48 2.80 3.46
N ALA A 187 17.66 2.04 2.72
CA ALA A 187 16.94 2.53 1.54
C ALA A 187 15.43 2.70 1.81
N ARG A 188 15.01 2.73 3.08
CA ARG A 188 13.62 2.92 3.47
C ARG A 188 13.16 4.35 3.10
N PRO A 189 12.00 4.50 2.44
CA PRO A 189 11.47 5.82 2.11
C PRO A 189 11.14 6.62 3.37
N LEU A 190 11.30 7.93 3.24
CA LEU A 190 11.04 8.87 4.31
C LEU A 190 9.55 9.21 4.35
N ILE A 191 9.09 9.71 5.50
CA ILE A 191 7.70 10.20 5.66
C ILE A 191 7.40 11.31 4.64
N SER A 192 8.40 12.12 4.28
CA SER A 192 8.30 13.15 3.25
C SER A 192 7.98 12.61 1.85
N ASP A 193 8.24 11.33 1.59
CA ASP A 193 8.07 10.72 0.26
C ASP A 193 6.66 10.18 0.06
N VAL A 194 5.86 10.04 1.13
CA VAL A 194 4.55 9.40 1.11
C VAL A 194 3.54 10.21 0.29
N ILE A 195 3.34 11.50 0.61
CA ILE A 195 2.38 12.33 -0.14
C ILE A 195 2.78 12.45 -1.62
N PRO A 196 4.05 12.77 -1.96
CA PRO A 196 4.47 12.83 -3.35
C PRO A 196 4.22 11.53 -4.12
N ALA A 197 4.50 10.37 -3.51
CA ALA A 197 4.25 9.09 -4.16
C ALA A 197 2.75 8.81 -4.36
N LEU A 198 1.90 9.12 -3.38
CA LEU A 198 0.45 8.97 -3.51
C LEU A 198 -0.15 9.88 -4.59
N GLU A 199 0.26 11.14 -4.64
CA GLU A 199 -0.20 12.09 -5.68
C GLU A 199 0.30 11.67 -7.08
N SER A 200 1.55 11.21 -7.19
CA SER A 200 2.09 10.68 -8.45
C SER A 200 1.33 9.44 -8.94
N LEU A 201 1.03 8.51 -8.03
CA LEU A 201 0.25 7.31 -8.33
C LEU A 201 -1.18 7.68 -8.77
N ARG A 202 -1.82 8.60 -8.05
CA ARG A 202 -3.15 9.12 -8.39
C ARG A 202 -3.17 9.72 -9.79
N ASN A 203 -2.22 10.57 -10.12
CA ASN A 203 -2.12 11.20 -11.43
C ASN A 203 -1.89 10.16 -12.53
N SER A 204 -1.08 9.14 -12.27
CA SER A 204 -0.85 8.03 -13.21
C SER A 204 -2.14 7.24 -13.49
N LEU A 205 -2.95 6.97 -12.47
CA LEU A 205 -4.23 6.29 -12.62
C LEU A 205 -5.28 7.15 -13.36
N ILE A 206 -5.30 8.46 -13.12
CA ILE A 206 -6.16 9.39 -13.86
C ILE A 206 -5.73 9.46 -15.34
N ASN A 207 -4.43 9.44 -15.62
CA ASN A 207 -3.94 9.39 -17.00
C ASN A 207 -4.34 8.07 -17.67
N ALA A 208 -4.23 6.95 -16.96
CA ALA A 208 -4.65 5.65 -17.45
C ALA A 208 -6.17 5.56 -17.69
N SER A 209 -7.00 6.18 -16.85
CA SER A 209 -8.45 6.19 -17.06
C SER A 209 -8.89 7.03 -18.25
N ASN A 210 -8.16 8.10 -18.54
CA ASN A 210 -8.42 8.98 -19.68
C ASN A 210 -7.78 8.50 -20.99
N SER A 211 -6.93 7.48 -20.95
CA SER A 211 -6.29 6.93 -22.16
C SER A 211 -7.30 6.12 -22.99
N ASP A 212 -7.32 6.36 -24.30
CA ASP A 212 -8.11 5.56 -25.26
C ASP A 212 -7.33 4.34 -25.77
N ASP A 213 -6.06 4.19 -25.39
CA ASP A 213 -5.19 3.07 -25.80
C ASP A 213 -5.40 1.79 -24.97
N ILE A 214 -6.22 1.85 -23.92
CA ILE A 214 -6.41 0.77 -22.93
C ILE A 214 -7.87 0.35 -22.94
N ALA A 215 -8.15 -0.96 -22.80
CA ALA A 215 -9.51 -1.49 -22.71
C ALA A 215 -10.39 -0.74 -21.67
N ASP A 216 -11.66 -0.53 -22.01
CA ASP A 216 -12.62 0.24 -21.19
C ASP A 216 -12.72 -0.25 -19.75
N ILE A 217 -12.67 -1.57 -19.54
CA ILE A 217 -12.73 -2.14 -18.19
C ILE A 217 -11.50 -1.73 -17.34
N CYS A 218 -10.33 -1.63 -17.94
CA CYS A 218 -9.10 -1.18 -17.28
C CYS A 218 -9.15 0.32 -16.99
N ARG A 219 -9.72 1.12 -17.89
CA ARG A 219 -9.95 2.56 -17.66
C ARG A 219 -10.88 2.82 -16.48
N VAL A 220 -12.00 2.10 -16.43
CA VAL A 220 -12.95 2.16 -15.30
C VAL A 220 -12.28 1.72 -13.99
N ALA A 221 -11.48 0.64 -14.03
CA ALA A 221 -10.72 0.19 -12.87
C ALA A 221 -9.69 1.24 -12.41
N ALA A 222 -8.97 1.87 -13.33
CA ALA A 222 -8.00 2.92 -13.02
C ALA A 222 -8.67 4.14 -12.38
N TYR A 223 -9.82 4.55 -12.90
CA TYR A 223 -10.62 5.63 -12.30
C TYR A 223 -11.09 5.26 -10.89
N GLY A 224 -11.60 4.04 -10.70
CA GLY A 224 -11.94 3.52 -9.37
C GLY A 224 -10.74 3.56 -8.41
N GLY A 225 -9.55 3.20 -8.89
CA GLY A 225 -8.30 3.32 -8.13
C GLY A 225 -7.97 4.77 -7.74
N SER A 226 -8.15 5.73 -8.64
CA SER A 226 -7.95 7.16 -8.31
C SER A 226 -8.91 7.67 -7.25
N LEU A 227 -10.17 7.23 -7.26
CA LEU A 227 -11.16 7.60 -6.24
C LEU A 227 -10.82 7.03 -4.86
N VAL A 228 -10.22 5.83 -4.82
CA VAL A 228 -9.72 5.26 -3.57
C VAL A 228 -8.56 6.11 -3.04
N LEU A 229 -7.63 6.53 -3.91
CA LEU A 229 -6.52 7.39 -3.51
C LEU A 229 -6.98 8.77 -3.05
N ASP A 230 -8.01 9.36 -3.67
CA ASP A 230 -8.63 10.60 -3.20
C ASP A 230 -9.02 10.50 -1.73
N LYS A 231 -9.72 9.42 -1.35
CA LYS A 231 -10.12 9.18 0.05
C LYS A 231 -8.92 9.12 1.00
N TYR A 232 -7.80 8.52 0.58
CA TYR A 232 -6.61 8.45 1.41
C TYR A 232 -5.88 9.79 1.48
N ILE A 233 -5.75 10.51 0.36
CA ILE A 233 -5.12 11.82 0.30
C ILE A 233 -5.89 12.84 1.15
N ASP A 234 -7.22 12.76 1.20
CA ASP A 234 -8.04 13.60 2.07
C ASP A 234 -7.82 13.34 3.57
N LEU A 235 -7.37 12.13 3.93
CA LEU A 235 -7.07 11.77 5.32
C LEU A 235 -5.66 12.17 5.76
N VAL A 236 -4.72 12.29 4.82
CA VAL A 236 -3.32 12.61 5.11
C VAL A 236 -3.14 13.92 5.90
N PRO A 237 -3.85 15.04 5.57
CA PRO A 237 -3.76 16.28 6.35
C PRO A 237 -4.19 16.17 7.82
N ASN A 238 -4.86 15.08 8.23
CA ASN A 238 -5.18 14.85 9.64
C ASN A 238 -3.93 14.48 10.46
N CYS A 239 -2.84 14.11 9.81
CA CYS A 239 -1.56 13.85 10.43
C CYS A 239 -0.56 14.93 9.99
N GLU A 240 -0.35 15.91 10.87
CA GLU A 240 0.57 17.03 10.65
C GLU A 240 2.01 16.58 10.34
N ALA A 241 2.39 15.37 10.76
CA ALA A 241 3.73 14.83 10.56
C ALA A 241 4.12 14.74 9.08
N TYR A 242 3.18 14.46 8.17
CA TYR A 242 3.48 14.41 6.73
C TYR A 242 3.74 15.80 6.16
N GLU A 243 2.90 16.78 6.50
CA GLU A 243 3.10 18.18 6.07
C GLU A 243 4.41 18.74 6.64
N PHE A 244 4.67 18.49 7.92
CA PHE A 244 5.90 18.89 8.60
C PHE A 244 7.14 18.25 7.95
N ALA A 245 7.10 16.94 7.66
CA ALA A 245 8.21 16.23 7.03
C ALA A 245 8.54 16.80 5.65
N ILE A 246 7.53 17.12 4.84
CA ILE A 246 7.73 17.73 3.51
C ILE A 246 8.33 19.13 3.62
N VAL A 247 7.80 19.97 4.51
CA VAL A 247 8.31 21.35 4.68
C VAL A 247 9.74 21.36 5.23
N SER A 248 10.05 20.44 6.14
CA SER A 248 11.39 20.25 6.70
C SER A 248 12.39 19.74 5.66
N CYS A 249 11.91 19.14 4.58
CA CYS A 249 12.76 18.56 3.56
C CYS A 249 13.37 19.65 2.67
N PRO A 250 14.71 19.78 2.58
CA PRO A 250 15.36 20.91 1.90
C PRO A 250 15.00 21.08 0.43
N HIS A 251 14.61 19.99 -0.24
CA HIS A 251 14.32 19.96 -1.67
C HIS A 251 12.83 20.13 -2.01
N LEU A 252 11.91 19.91 -1.06
CA LEU A 252 10.47 20.05 -1.29
C LEU A 252 9.94 21.39 -0.76
N LYS A 253 10.06 21.61 0.55
CA LYS A 253 9.59 22.81 1.25
C LYS A 253 8.14 23.17 0.92
N LEU A 254 7.77 24.45 1.06
CA LEU A 254 6.47 24.98 0.66
C LEU A 254 6.29 25.06 -0.86
N ASP A 255 7.38 25.01 -1.63
CA ASP A 255 7.32 25.13 -3.08
C ASP A 255 6.75 23.88 -3.75
N TRP A 256 6.99 22.70 -3.17
CA TRP A 256 6.36 21.46 -3.62
C TRP A 256 4.82 21.56 -3.58
N PHE A 257 4.24 22.10 -2.51
CA PHE A 257 2.79 22.28 -2.42
C PHE A 257 2.24 23.25 -3.47
N LYS A 258 2.98 24.32 -3.79
CA LYS A 258 2.60 25.25 -4.88
C LYS A 258 2.58 24.54 -6.23
N GLN A 259 3.61 23.74 -6.51
CA GLN A 259 3.75 23.02 -7.77
C GLN A 259 2.67 21.94 -7.94
N ASN A 260 2.18 21.37 -6.83
CA ASN A 260 1.12 20.36 -6.83
C ASN A 260 -0.29 20.96 -6.60
N GLY A 261 -0.48 22.22 -6.98
CA GLY A 261 -1.82 22.82 -7.09
C GLY A 261 -2.49 23.17 -5.76
N ARG A 262 -1.76 23.21 -4.64
CA ARG A 262 -2.32 23.68 -3.37
C ARG A 262 -2.59 25.19 -3.43
N SER A 263 -3.74 25.59 -2.88
CA SER A 263 -4.12 27.00 -2.80
C SER A 263 -3.19 27.79 -1.87
N SER A 264 -3.05 29.09 -2.11
CA SER A 264 -2.27 29.99 -1.26
C SER A 264 -2.75 29.95 0.20
N THR A 265 -4.05 29.81 0.43
CA THR A 265 -4.65 29.65 1.76
C THR A 265 -4.24 28.35 2.46
N GLN A 266 -4.17 27.22 1.73
CA GLN A 266 -3.70 25.96 2.29
C GLN A 266 -2.21 26.02 2.64
N ILE A 267 -1.40 26.60 1.76
CA ILE A 267 0.06 26.74 1.99
C ILE A 267 0.30 27.64 3.20
N GLN A 268 -0.46 28.72 3.34
CA GLN A 268 -0.37 29.61 4.50
C GLN A 268 -0.75 28.88 5.80
N ARG A 269 -1.84 28.10 5.79
CA ARG A 269 -2.24 27.25 6.92
C ARG A 269 -1.11 26.29 7.35
N ILE A 270 -0.51 25.59 6.38
CA ILE A 270 0.61 24.65 6.63
C ILE A 270 1.78 25.39 7.28
N ARG A 271 2.16 26.55 6.73
CA ARG A 271 3.23 27.38 7.27
C ARG A 271 2.96 27.79 8.72
N GLU A 272 1.77 28.31 9.00
CA GLU A 272 1.37 28.76 10.34
C GLU A 272 1.36 27.61 11.34
N SER A 273 0.83 26.44 10.95
CA SER A 273 0.82 25.24 11.80
C SER A 273 2.23 24.80 12.19
N ILE A 274 3.18 24.87 11.26
CA ILE A 274 4.58 24.48 11.50
C ILE A 274 5.29 25.50 12.39
N VAL A 275 5.09 26.79 12.15
CA VAL A 275 5.65 27.86 12.98
C VAL A 275 5.12 27.76 14.41
N ALA A 276 3.80 27.59 14.58
CA ALA A 276 3.19 27.41 15.89
C ALA A 276 3.78 26.21 16.63
N ARG A 277 3.93 25.05 15.95
CA ARG A 277 4.53 23.86 16.57
C ARG A 277 6.00 24.07 16.94
N PHE A 278 6.76 24.77 16.11
CA PHE A 278 8.16 25.09 16.42
C PHE A 278 8.26 26.03 17.62
N GLU A 279 7.42 27.07 17.67
CA GLU A 279 7.34 27.97 18.82
C GLU A 279 6.96 27.22 20.10
N GLU A 280 5.97 26.33 20.07
CA GLU A 280 5.58 25.49 21.21
C GLU A 280 6.74 24.63 21.74
N LEU A 281 7.53 24.02 20.84
CA LEU A 281 8.64 23.14 21.21
C LEU A 281 9.88 23.90 21.70
N PHE A 282 10.14 25.10 21.16
CA PHE A 282 11.38 25.84 21.40
C PHE A 282 11.21 27.07 22.32
N GLN A 283 9.99 27.47 22.71
CA GLN A 283 9.75 28.49 23.73
C GLN A 283 9.99 27.99 25.18
N LEU A 284 10.46 26.75 25.35
CA LEU A 284 10.84 26.16 26.64
C LEU A 284 12.34 26.33 27.00
N PHE A 285 13.09 27.13 26.24
CA PHE A 285 14.48 27.52 26.53
C PHE A 285 14.62 29.04 26.61
#